data_AF-A0A536WJ35-F1
#
_entry.id   AF-A0A536WJ35-F1
#
_cell.length_a   1.000
_cell.length_b   1.000
_cell.length_c   1.000
_cell.angle_alpha   90.00
_cell.angle_beta   90.00
_cell.angle_gamma   90.00
#
_symmetry.space_group_name_H-M   'P 1'
#
loop_
_entity.id
_entity.type
_entity.pdbx_description
1 polymer ?
#
loop_
_entity_poly.entity_id
_entity_poly.type
_entity_poly.pdbx_seq_one_letter_code
_entity_poly.pdbx_strand_id
1 'polypeptide(L)'
;MNPPHESADNLLRRAGRHTADTDPIETQEWLDALESVVRVAGEDRAQALLRLLEEQAQQLGIVANVPPYSAYRNTIPREQQREYPGDLALEQRITSIVRWNALAMVVRANVAYGELGGHIGSYASAAEIFECGFNHFFRGVDHADGGDLVFFQPHSAPGVYARAFLEGRLSEENLANYRQEVGGKGLSSYPHPWLMPDFWQFPTGSMGIGPMSAIYHARFMRYLQDRGVCETARRRVWGVFGDGEMDEPESIGALTLAARENLDNLTFVINWNLQRLDGPVRGNGQIIQELESLFSGAGWNVIKVLWGADWDPLFAQDKTHSLLRAFADTPDGEYQTLGANDGKYNFERFFGRAPELRALVAQMSVAQIDALKRGGHDFTKLHAAFRAATVHEGRPTVILAKTKKGYGMGDAGESRM
;
A
#
# COMPACT_ATOMS: atom_id res chain seq x y z
N MET A 1 22.77 1.06 32.56
CA MET A 1 23.37 1.88 31.50
C MET A 1 22.25 2.29 30.58
N ASN A 2 21.89 3.57 30.55
CA ASN A 2 20.89 4.08 29.62
C ASN A 2 21.44 3.94 28.18
N PRO A 3 20.59 3.62 27.20
CA PRO A 3 21.02 3.53 25.80
C PRO A 3 21.51 4.91 25.31
N PRO A 4 22.32 4.98 24.24
CA PRO A 4 22.72 6.25 23.67
C PRO A 4 21.49 6.90 23.02
N HIS A 5 21.00 7.99 23.62
CA HIS A 5 19.97 8.84 23.05
C HIS A 5 20.49 9.53 21.79
N GLU A 6 19.62 9.70 20.79
CA GLU A 6 19.88 10.51 19.61
C GLU A 6 20.24 11.95 20.05
N SER A 7 21.31 12.54 19.49
CA SER A 7 21.60 13.94 19.80
C SER A 7 20.50 14.83 19.24
N ALA A 8 19.97 15.72 20.07
CA ALA A 8 18.95 16.70 19.70
C ALA A 8 19.31 17.53 18.45
N ASP A 9 20.61 17.73 18.21
CA ASP A 9 21.18 18.31 16.98
C ASP A 9 20.68 17.66 15.68
N ASN A 10 20.51 16.33 15.65
CA ASN A 10 20.07 15.61 14.46
C ASN A 10 18.56 15.77 14.21
N LEU A 11 17.76 15.89 15.29
CA LEU A 11 16.32 16.15 15.20
C LEU A 11 16.06 17.57 14.69
N LEU A 12 16.82 18.55 15.17
CA LEU A 12 16.70 19.96 14.76
C LEU A 12 17.07 20.20 13.30
N ARG A 13 18.10 19.51 12.80
CA ARG A 13 18.48 19.56 11.37
C ARG A 13 17.35 19.10 10.45
N ARG A 14 16.54 18.13 10.86
CA ARG A 14 15.38 17.64 10.08
C ARG A 14 14.15 18.55 10.18
N ALA A 15 14.00 19.31 11.26
CA ALA A 15 12.97 20.35 11.37
C ALA A 15 13.24 21.58 10.48
N GLY A 16 14.18 21.50 9.52
CA GLY A 16 14.55 22.59 8.63
C GLY A 16 15.44 23.66 9.26
N ARG A 17 15.99 23.42 10.46
CA ARG A 17 16.91 24.35 11.12
C ARG A 17 18.35 23.91 10.89
N HIS A 18 19.11 24.71 10.14
CA HIS A 18 20.57 24.56 9.99
C HIS A 18 21.38 25.01 11.23
N THR A 19 20.73 25.25 12.37
CA THR A 19 21.37 25.70 13.60
C THR A 19 21.58 24.53 14.55
N ALA A 20 22.78 24.44 15.14
CA ALA A 20 23.04 23.53 16.26
C ALA A 20 22.06 23.83 17.41
N ASP A 21 21.72 22.80 18.18
CA ASP A 21 20.89 22.91 19.37
C ASP A 21 21.48 23.93 20.34
N THR A 22 20.69 24.95 20.64
CA THR A 22 21.10 26.02 21.55
C THR A 22 21.10 25.57 23.00
N ASP A 23 20.29 24.56 23.35
CA ASP A 23 20.26 23.96 24.68
C ASP A 23 19.92 22.45 24.62
N PRO A 24 20.94 21.59 24.45
CA PRO A 24 20.74 20.15 24.40
C PRO A 24 20.16 19.54 25.68
N ILE A 25 20.33 20.21 26.83
CA ILE A 25 19.81 19.73 28.12
C ILE A 25 18.31 19.93 28.14
N GLU A 26 17.85 21.15 27.84
CA GLU A 26 16.41 21.45 27.75
C GLU A 26 15.72 20.54 26.73
N THR A 27 16.30 20.37 25.53
CA THR A 27 15.71 19.48 24.52
C THR A 27 15.59 18.05 25.03
N GLN A 28 16.59 17.53 25.74
CA GLN A 28 16.54 16.18 26.32
C GLN A 28 15.48 16.09 27.42
N GLU A 29 15.30 17.11 28.26
CA GLU A 29 14.25 17.13 29.28
C GLU A 29 12.84 17.04 28.67
N TRP A 30 12.58 17.75 27.56
CA TRP A 30 11.31 17.64 26.83
C TRP A 30 11.08 16.25 26.25
N LEU A 31 12.12 15.63 25.68
CA LEU A 31 12.05 14.27 25.14
C LEU A 31 11.81 13.23 26.25
N ASP A 32 12.56 13.32 27.35
CA ASP A 32 12.42 12.44 28.51
C ASP A 32 11.03 12.57 29.15
N ALA A 33 10.47 13.79 29.20
CA ALA A 33 9.12 14.02 29.70
C ALA A 33 8.08 13.31 28.83
N LEU A 34 8.19 13.41 27.50
CA LEU A 34 7.29 12.72 26.57
C LEU A 34 7.40 11.20 26.71
N GLU A 35 8.61 10.65 26.76
CA GLU A 35 8.84 9.21 26.96
C GLU A 35 8.26 8.73 28.30
N SER A 36 8.43 9.51 29.36
CA SER A 36 7.88 9.22 30.68
C SER A 36 6.36 9.17 30.66
N VAL A 37 5.69 10.10 29.97
CA VAL A 37 4.22 10.07 29.81
C VAL A 37 3.78 8.82 29.09
N VAL A 38 4.43 8.44 27.97
CA VAL A 38 4.09 7.21 27.25
C VAL A 38 4.24 5.99 28.15
N ARG A 39 5.32 5.91 28.92
CA ARG A 39 5.60 4.78 29.82
C ARG A 39 4.64 4.67 31.00
N VAL A 40 4.23 5.80 31.60
CA VAL A 40 3.45 5.83 32.85
C VAL A 40 1.95 5.98 32.59
N ALA A 41 1.56 6.82 31.63
CA ALA A 41 0.18 7.19 31.37
C ALA A 41 -0.37 6.65 30.03
N GLY A 42 0.47 6.08 29.18
CA GLY A 42 0.08 5.44 27.93
C GLY A 42 0.03 6.37 26.71
N GLU A 43 -0.16 5.76 25.53
CA GLU A 43 -0.12 6.44 24.22
C GLU A 43 -1.23 7.49 24.06
N ASP A 44 -2.46 7.18 24.48
CA ASP A 44 -3.60 8.10 24.36
C ASP A 44 -3.35 9.43 25.09
N ARG A 45 -2.75 9.37 26.28
CA ARG A 45 -2.41 10.58 27.04
C ARG A 45 -1.29 11.37 26.36
N ALA A 46 -0.27 10.70 25.85
CA ALA A 46 0.83 11.34 25.13
C ALA A 46 0.29 12.06 23.87
N GLN A 47 -0.58 11.41 23.10
CA GLN A 47 -1.23 12.02 21.94
C GLN A 47 -2.07 13.25 22.32
N ALA A 48 -2.84 13.17 23.41
CA ALA A 48 -3.62 14.31 23.90
C ALA A 48 -2.72 15.50 24.28
N LEU A 49 -1.60 15.26 24.96
CA LEU A 49 -0.64 16.31 25.30
C LEU A 49 0.01 16.95 24.07
N LEU A 50 0.40 16.15 23.08
CA LEU A 50 0.97 16.67 21.83
C LEU A 50 -0.02 17.59 21.11
N ARG A 51 -1.31 17.22 21.03
CA ARG A 51 -2.35 18.09 20.46
C ARG A 51 -2.51 19.40 21.23
N LEU A 52 -2.50 19.35 22.56
CA LEU A 52 -2.58 20.56 23.39
C LEU A 52 -1.35 21.47 23.21
N LEU A 53 -0.15 20.89 23.09
CA LEU A 53 1.07 21.64 22.81
C LEU A 53 1.03 22.28 21.42
N GLU A 54 0.52 21.56 20.42
CA GLU A 54 0.33 22.08 19.06
C GLU A 54 -0.70 23.23 19.02
N GLU A 55 -1.86 23.06 19.66
CA GLU A 55 -2.86 24.11 19.80
C GLU A 55 -2.29 25.35 20.50
N GLN A 56 -1.53 25.15 21.58
CA GLN A 56 -0.87 26.24 22.30
C GLN A 56 0.18 26.93 21.42
N ALA A 57 0.98 26.18 20.66
CA ALA A 57 1.96 26.72 19.73
C ALA A 57 1.29 27.59 18.64
N GLN A 58 0.17 27.11 18.08
CA GLN A 58 -0.63 27.87 17.11
C GLN A 58 -1.19 29.17 17.71
N GLN A 59 -1.72 29.13 18.94
CA GLN A 59 -2.20 30.33 19.64
C GLN A 59 -1.08 31.34 19.92
N LEU A 60 0.14 30.85 20.16
CA LEU A 60 1.34 31.68 20.33
C LEU A 60 1.92 32.16 18.99
N GLY A 61 1.34 31.79 17.85
CA GLY A 61 1.84 32.14 16.52
C GLY A 61 3.12 31.40 16.12
N ILE A 62 3.47 30.32 16.82
CA ILE A 62 4.61 29.47 16.51
C ILE A 62 4.19 28.51 15.40
N VAL A 63 4.57 28.82 14.16
CA VAL A 63 4.34 27.93 13.01
C VAL A 63 5.47 26.92 12.95
N ALA A 64 5.23 25.71 13.47
CA ALA A 64 6.13 24.59 13.29
C ALA A 64 5.96 24.02 11.87
N ASN A 65 7.05 23.92 11.11
CA ASN A 65 7.07 23.13 9.86
C ASN A 65 7.12 21.64 10.22
N VAL A 66 6.03 21.11 10.75
CA VAL A 66 5.88 19.67 10.97
C VAL A 66 5.53 19.04 9.62
N PRO A 67 6.29 18.05 9.13
CA PRO A 67 5.93 17.36 7.91
C PRO A 67 4.53 16.74 8.03
N PRO A 68 3.64 16.91 7.05
CA PRO A 68 2.24 16.44 7.12
C PRO A 68 2.10 14.93 6.90
N TYR A 69 3.11 14.14 7.27
CA TYR A 69 3.19 12.70 7.08
C TYR A 69 3.93 12.04 8.23
N SER A 70 3.56 10.80 8.54
CA SER A 70 4.21 10.03 9.60
C SER A 70 5.50 9.36 9.14
N ALA A 71 6.27 8.82 10.08
CA ALA A 71 7.54 8.13 9.79
C ALA A 71 7.39 7.02 8.74
N TYR A 72 8.47 6.72 7.99
CA TYR A 72 8.51 5.70 6.94
C TYR A 72 8.53 4.27 7.54
N ARG A 73 7.43 3.90 8.21
CA ARG A 73 7.15 2.59 8.79
C ARG A 73 5.68 2.21 8.60
N ASN A 74 5.35 0.96 8.91
CA ASN A 74 3.97 0.49 8.91
C ASN A 74 3.13 1.30 9.90
N THR A 75 1.88 1.64 9.53
CA THR A 75 0.95 2.31 10.43
C THR A 75 0.54 1.41 11.60
N ILE A 76 0.36 0.11 11.35
CA ILE A 76 -0.06 -0.86 12.35
C ILE A 76 1.18 -1.64 12.84
N PRO A 77 1.63 -1.42 14.09
CA PRO A 77 2.80 -2.10 14.62
C PRO A 77 2.50 -3.58 14.91
N ARG A 78 3.54 -4.41 15.03
CA ARG A 78 3.40 -5.87 15.15
C ARG A 78 2.51 -6.29 16.31
N GLU A 79 2.65 -5.64 17.45
CA GLU A 79 1.89 -5.88 18.69
C GLU A 79 0.38 -5.62 18.55
N GLN A 80 -0.05 -4.80 17.58
CA GLN A 80 -1.46 -4.54 17.29
C GLN A 80 -2.01 -5.44 16.18
N GLN A 81 -1.16 -6.25 15.54
CA GLN A 81 -1.57 -7.20 14.51
C GLN A 81 -2.14 -8.46 15.17
N ARG A 82 -3.46 -8.68 15.05
CA ARG A 82 -4.02 -10.00 15.40
C ARG A 82 -3.53 -11.07 14.44
N GLU A 83 -3.63 -12.31 14.91
CA GLU A 83 -3.31 -13.53 14.17
C GLU A 83 -3.98 -13.56 12.78
N TYR A 84 -3.24 -14.11 11.81
CA TYR A 84 -3.72 -14.32 10.45
C TYR A 84 -4.73 -15.47 10.44
N PRO A 85 -5.95 -15.28 9.90
CA PRO A 85 -7.01 -16.29 10.02
C PRO A 85 -6.88 -17.46 9.05
N GLY A 86 -6.06 -17.34 8.01
CA GLY A 86 -5.92 -18.33 6.94
C GLY A 86 -4.71 -19.24 7.05
N ASP A 87 -4.58 -20.17 6.10
CA ASP A 87 -3.39 -21.01 5.93
C ASP A 87 -2.41 -20.33 4.97
N LEU A 88 -1.36 -19.72 5.52
CA LEU A 88 -0.36 -18.99 4.74
C LEU A 88 0.32 -19.86 3.69
N ALA A 89 0.59 -21.14 3.97
CA ALA A 89 1.29 -22.01 3.04
C ALA A 89 0.39 -22.38 1.85
N LEU A 90 -0.88 -22.68 2.13
CA LEU A 90 -1.87 -22.95 1.10
C LEU A 90 -2.14 -21.70 0.24
N GLU A 91 -2.35 -20.55 0.87
CA GLU A 91 -2.66 -19.30 0.17
C GLU A 91 -1.48 -18.81 -0.69
N GLN A 92 -0.24 -18.97 -0.22
CA GLN A 92 0.96 -18.72 -1.03
C GLN A 92 1.04 -19.66 -2.25
N ARG A 93 0.66 -20.92 -2.10
CA ARG A 93 0.62 -21.89 -3.21
C ARG A 93 -0.44 -21.50 -4.23
N ILE A 94 -1.64 -21.13 -3.79
CA ILE A 94 -2.71 -20.65 -4.67
C ILE A 94 -2.25 -19.40 -5.42
N THR A 95 -1.72 -18.41 -4.70
CA THR A 95 -1.19 -17.16 -5.27
C THR A 95 -0.13 -17.44 -6.35
N SER A 96 0.76 -18.40 -6.11
CA SER A 96 1.78 -18.81 -7.07
C SER A 96 1.19 -19.42 -8.34
N ILE A 97 0.16 -20.26 -8.21
CA ILE A 97 -0.56 -20.86 -9.36
C ILE A 97 -1.27 -19.77 -10.16
N VAL A 98 -1.95 -18.84 -9.49
CA VAL A 98 -2.64 -17.72 -10.15
C VAL A 98 -1.64 -16.83 -10.88
N ARG A 99 -0.49 -16.51 -10.26
CA ARG A 99 0.60 -15.74 -10.89
C ARG A 99 1.14 -16.46 -12.13
N TRP A 100 1.35 -17.78 -12.05
CA TRP A 100 1.80 -18.59 -13.17
C TRP A 100 0.80 -18.56 -14.34
N ASN A 101 -0.48 -18.80 -14.07
CA ASN A 101 -1.52 -18.80 -15.09
C ASN A 101 -1.67 -17.43 -15.76
N ALA A 102 -1.57 -16.34 -14.99
CA ALA A 102 -1.61 -14.98 -15.52
C ALA A 102 -0.43 -14.72 -16.48
N LEU A 103 0.79 -15.10 -16.08
CA LEU A 103 1.99 -15.02 -16.91
C LEU A 103 1.84 -15.86 -18.19
N ALA A 104 1.50 -17.14 -18.05
CA ALA A 104 1.40 -18.10 -19.14
C ALA A 104 0.35 -17.65 -20.18
N MET A 105 -0.78 -17.12 -19.74
CA MET A 105 -1.83 -16.59 -20.62
C MET A 105 -1.32 -15.41 -21.47
N VAL A 106 -0.64 -14.43 -20.86
CA VAL A 106 -0.10 -13.28 -21.59
C VAL A 106 1.03 -13.69 -22.54
N VAL A 107 1.95 -14.56 -22.10
CA VAL A 107 3.04 -15.06 -22.94
C VAL A 107 2.49 -15.83 -24.13
N ARG A 108 1.53 -16.75 -23.93
CA ARG A 108 0.90 -17.52 -25.00
C ARG A 108 0.23 -16.60 -26.04
N ALA A 109 -0.48 -15.57 -25.59
CA ALA A 109 -1.12 -14.61 -26.49
C ALA A 109 -0.08 -13.87 -27.36
N ASN A 110 1.01 -13.38 -26.77
CA ASN A 110 2.07 -12.67 -27.51
C ASN A 110 2.90 -13.59 -28.42
N VAL A 111 3.04 -14.88 -28.10
CA VAL A 111 3.66 -15.87 -29.00
C VAL A 111 2.77 -16.14 -30.21
N ALA A 112 1.46 -16.26 -30.00
CA ALA A 112 0.51 -16.49 -31.10
C ALA A 112 0.32 -15.24 -31.98
N TYR A 113 0.28 -14.06 -31.36
CA TYR A 113 0.04 -12.78 -32.01
C TYR A 113 0.82 -11.66 -31.29
N GLY A 114 1.97 -11.28 -31.86
CA GLY A 114 2.94 -10.38 -31.20
C GLY A 114 2.44 -8.98 -30.83
N GLU A 115 1.32 -8.52 -31.40
CA GLU A 115 0.79 -7.17 -31.17
C GLU A 115 -0.41 -7.12 -30.20
N LEU A 116 -0.84 -8.27 -29.65
CA LEU A 116 -1.96 -8.28 -28.69
C LEU A 116 -1.61 -7.56 -27.38
N GLY A 117 -0.34 -7.60 -26.97
CA GLY A 117 0.15 -7.01 -25.73
C GLY A 117 -0.35 -7.74 -24.47
N GLY A 118 -0.42 -7.03 -23.36
CA GLY A 118 -0.81 -7.56 -22.05
C GLY A 118 0.25 -7.31 -20.98
N HIS A 119 -0.22 -7.08 -19.75
CA HIS A 119 0.64 -6.66 -18.66
C HIS A 119 0.88 -7.83 -17.70
N ILE A 120 2.15 -8.16 -17.47
CA ILE A 120 2.55 -9.21 -16.52
C ILE A 120 2.95 -8.57 -15.19
N GLY A 121 3.77 -7.50 -15.25
CA GLY A 121 4.38 -6.90 -14.06
C GLY A 121 3.39 -6.27 -13.08
N SER A 122 2.26 -5.75 -13.58
CA SER A 122 1.24 -5.10 -12.74
C SER A 122 0.57 -6.10 -11.81
N TYR A 123 0.02 -7.20 -12.34
CA TYR A 123 -0.59 -8.23 -11.47
C TYR A 123 0.45 -8.90 -10.58
N ALA A 124 1.65 -9.17 -11.09
CA ALA A 124 2.72 -9.76 -10.28
C ALA A 124 3.01 -8.95 -9.01
N SER A 125 2.98 -7.61 -9.11
CA SER A 125 3.16 -6.71 -7.96
C SER A 125 1.97 -6.67 -6.99
N ALA A 126 0.75 -6.90 -7.47
CA ALA A 126 -0.48 -6.75 -6.69
C ALA A 126 -1.12 -8.09 -6.27
N ALA A 127 -0.50 -9.22 -6.60
CA ALA A 127 -1.09 -10.54 -6.41
C ALA A 127 -1.50 -10.75 -4.94
N GLU A 128 -0.61 -10.52 -3.98
CA GLU A 128 -0.94 -10.65 -2.55
C GLU A 128 -2.07 -9.70 -2.10
N ILE A 129 -2.17 -8.50 -2.67
CA ILE A 129 -3.25 -7.54 -2.39
C ILE A 129 -4.61 -8.13 -2.82
N PHE A 130 -4.70 -8.60 -4.07
CA PHE A 130 -5.92 -9.19 -4.59
C PHE A 130 -6.29 -10.48 -3.88
N GLU A 131 -5.33 -11.37 -3.66
CA GLU A 131 -5.56 -12.67 -3.03
C GLU A 131 -5.97 -12.51 -1.56
N CYS A 132 -5.40 -11.54 -0.83
CA CYS A 132 -5.87 -11.19 0.52
C CYS A 132 -7.33 -10.72 0.48
N GLY A 133 -7.66 -9.84 -0.48
CA GLY A 133 -9.02 -9.39 -0.73
C GLY A 133 -9.99 -10.55 -1.00
N PHE A 134 -9.68 -11.41 -1.96
CA PHE A 134 -10.55 -12.53 -2.34
C PHE A 134 -10.73 -13.58 -1.25
N ASN A 135 -9.67 -13.93 -0.50
CA ASN A 135 -9.75 -15.00 0.50
C ASN A 135 -10.50 -14.55 1.77
N HIS A 136 -10.42 -13.26 2.13
CA HIS A 136 -10.83 -12.81 3.48
C HIS A 136 -11.81 -11.63 3.51
N PHE A 137 -11.97 -10.86 2.42
CA PHE A 137 -12.70 -9.57 2.48
C PHE A 137 -13.78 -9.38 1.41
N PHE A 138 -13.49 -9.67 0.15
CA PHE A 138 -14.40 -9.39 -0.96
C PHE A 138 -15.63 -10.30 -0.93
N ARG A 139 -16.80 -9.69 -0.80
CA ARG A 139 -18.08 -10.41 -0.78
C ARG A 139 -18.65 -10.54 -2.18
N GLY A 140 -18.91 -11.77 -2.61
CA GLY A 140 -19.61 -12.05 -3.88
C GLY A 140 -21.08 -11.65 -3.83
N VAL A 141 -21.73 -11.62 -5.01
CA VAL A 141 -23.14 -11.20 -5.15
C VAL A 141 -24.13 -12.01 -4.32
N ASP A 142 -23.83 -13.29 -4.07
CA ASP A 142 -24.67 -14.22 -3.29
C ASP A 142 -24.41 -14.17 -1.79
N HIS A 143 -23.53 -13.29 -1.31
CA HIS A 143 -23.27 -13.14 0.12
C HIS A 143 -24.52 -12.60 0.83
N ALA A 144 -24.86 -13.16 2.01
CA ALA A 144 -26.08 -12.80 2.76
C ALA A 144 -26.18 -11.31 3.15
N ASP A 145 -25.03 -10.63 3.20
CA ASP A 145 -24.93 -9.19 3.51
C ASP A 145 -24.91 -8.29 2.27
N GLY A 146 -25.10 -8.88 1.08
CA GLY A 146 -24.92 -8.25 -0.22
C GLY A 146 -23.46 -8.26 -0.69
N GLY A 147 -23.27 -8.28 -2.01
CA GLY A 147 -21.94 -8.27 -2.62
C GLY A 147 -21.26 -6.91 -2.58
N ASP A 148 -19.95 -6.91 -2.40
CA ASP A 148 -19.14 -5.71 -2.48
C ASP A 148 -18.98 -5.22 -3.92
N LEU A 149 -18.63 -3.95 -4.08
CA LEU A 149 -18.27 -3.37 -5.37
C LEU A 149 -16.76 -3.26 -5.45
N VAL A 150 -16.11 -4.06 -6.32
CA VAL A 150 -14.65 -4.08 -6.44
C VAL A 150 -14.22 -3.47 -7.78
N PHE A 151 -13.54 -2.33 -7.70
CA PHE A 151 -12.91 -1.66 -8.83
C PHE A 151 -11.50 -2.22 -8.98
N PHE A 152 -11.37 -3.21 -9.88
CA PHE A 152 -10.09 -3.86 -10.16
C PHE A 152 -9.17 -2.96 -10.98
N GLN A 153 -7.89 -2.92 -10.64
CA GLN A 153 -6.86 -2.30 -11.47
C GLN A 153 -6.89 -2.94 -12.87
N PRO A 154 -7.05 -2.15 -13.96
CA PRO A 154 -7.33 -2.72 -15.28
C PRO A 154 -6.21 -3.63 -15.78
N HIS A 155 -4.96 -3.21 -15.61
CA HIS A 155 -3.76 -3.93 -16.02
C HIS A 155 -3.50 -5.21 -15.20
N SER A 156 -4.29 -5.46 -14.16
CA SER A 156 -4.25 -6.67 -13.34
C SER A 156 -5.33 -7.69 -13.74
N ALA A 157 -6.12 -7.42 -14.80
CA ALA A 157 -7.12 -8.33 -15.37
C ALA A 157 -6.60 -9.76 -15.62
N PRO A 158 -5.36 -9.99 -16.11
CA PRO A 158 -4.84 -11.34 -16.28
C PRO A 158 -4.86 -12.19 -15.02
N GLY A 159 -4.63 -11.59 -13.85
CA GLY A 159 -4.70 -12.28 -12.57
C GLY A 159 -6.12 -12.66 -12.17
N VAL A 160 -7.09 -11.78 -12.42
CA VAL A 160 -8.51 -12.06 -12.17
C VAL A 160 -9.00 -13.20 -13.07
N TYR A 161 -8.59 -13.23 -14.33
CA TYR A 161 -8.88 -14.36 -15.22
C TYR A 161 -8.21 -15.65 -14.78
N ALA A 162 -6.94 -15.59 -14.36
CA ALA A 162 -6.21 -16.74 -13.85
C ALA A 162 -6.87 -17.35 -12.60
N ARG A 163 -7.36 -16.50 -11.69
CA ARG A 163 -8.14 -16.94 -10.53
C ARG A 163 -9.49 -17.52 -10.94
N ALA A 164 -10.23 -16.85 -11.81
CA ALA A 164 -11.52 -17.33 -12.30
C ALA A 164 -11.42 -18.68 -13.03
N PHE A 165 -10.31 -18.92 -13.75
CA PHE A 165 -10.00 -20.23 -14.33
C PHE A 165 -9.75 -21.30 -13.26
N LEU A 166 -8.98 -20.98 -12.23
CA LEU A 166 -8.72 -21.89 -11.11
C LEU A 166 -10.01 -22.22 -10.32
N GLU A 167 -10.95 -21.29 -10.26
CA GLU A 167 -12.29 -21.44 -9.68
C GLU A 167 -13.27 -22.19 -10.62
N GLY A 168 -12.85 -22.55 -11.83
CA GLY A 168 -13.69 -23.25 -12.82
C GLY A 168 -14.74 -22.37 -13.51
N ARG A 169 -14.66 -21.04 -13.36
CA ARG A 169 -15.58 -20.07 -14.00
C ARG A 169 -15.18 -19.73 -15.44
N LEU A 170 -13.91 -19.93 -15.79
CA LEU A 170 -13.38 -19.78 -17.14
C LEU A 170 -12.77 -21.10 -17.61
N SER A 171 -12.89 -21.38 -18.90
CA SER A 171 -12.30 -22.56 -19.54
C SER A 171 -10.91 -22.25 -20.10
N GLU A 172 -10.16 -23.30 -20.46
CA GLU A 172 -8.89 -23.14 -21.16
C GLU A 172 -9.06 -22.44 -22.52
N GLU A 173 -10.20 -22.65 -23.20
CA GLU A 173 -10.55 -21.96 -24.45
C GLU A 173 -10.65 -20.44 -24.24
N ASN A 174 -11.19 -20.01 -23.10
CA ASN A 174 -11.25 -18.59 -22.77
C ASN A 174 -9.83 -18.00 -22.62
N LEU A 175 -8.96 -18.66 -21.86
CA LEU A 175 -7.59 -18.22 -21.64
C LEU A 175 -6.77 -18.22 -22.94
N ALA A 176 -7.00 -19.20 -23.82
CA ALA A 176 -6.35 -19.28 -25.14
C ALA A 176 -6.72 -18.09 -26.04
N ASN A 177 -7.92 -17.53 -25.85
CA ASN A 177 -8.46 -16.40 -26.61
C ASN A 177 -8.37 -15.07 -25.85
N TYR A 178 -7.39 -14.93 -24.93
CA TYR A 178 -7.13 -13.66 -24.27
C TYR A 178 -6.83 -12.55 -25.29
N ARG A 179 -7.54 -11.42 -25.18
CA ARG A 179 -7.56 -10.28 -26.12
C ARG A 179 -8.05 -10.59 -27.54
N GLN A 180 -8.68 -11.75 -27.74
CA GLN A 180 -9.24 -12.17 -29.03
C GLN A 180 -10.73 -12.48 -28.85
N GLU A 181 -11.55 -11.43 -28.93
CA GLU A 181 -12.97 -11.48 -28.58
C GLU A 181 -13.88 -11.69 -29.80
N VAL A 182 -13.38 -11.37 -30.99
CA VAL A 182 -14.10 -11.54 -32.25
C VAL A 182 -14.27 -13.03 -32.53
N GLY A 183 -15.52 -13.48 -32.68
CA GLY A 183 -15.86 -14.91 -32.81
C GLY A 183 -16.44 -15.53 -31.53
N GLY A 184 -16.46 -14.79 -30.42
CA GLY A 184 -16.99 -15.22 -29.14
C GLY A 184 -15.97 -16.03 -28.31
N LYS A 185 -16.27 -16.20 -27.02
CA LYS A 185 -15.44 -16.94 -26.03
C LYS A 185 -14.06 -16.36 -25.70
N GLY A 186 -13.70 -15.20 -26.22
CA GLY A 186 -12.50 -14.47 -25.81
C GLY A 186 -12.61 -13.79 -24.45
N LEU A 187 -11.50 -13.24 -23.99
CA LEU A 187 -11.43 -12.42 -22.77
C LEU A 187 -11.00 -11.00 -23.12
N SER A 188 -11.73 -10.02 -22.60
CA SER A 188 -11.40 -8.61 -22.79
C SER A 188 -10.04 -8.25 -22.23
N SER A 189 -9.38 -7.25 -22.83
CA SER A 189 -8.09 -6.74 -22.37
C SER A 189 -8.14 -6.17 -20.94
N TYR A 190 -9.25 -5.51 -20.60
CA TYR A 190 -9.51 -4.81 -19.34
C TYR A 190 -10.96 -5.02 -18.90
N PRO A 191 -11.36 -4.54 -17.70
CA PRO A 191 -12.74 -4.60 -17.24
C PRO A 191 -13.70 -3.84 -18.17
N HIS A 192 -14.39 -4.57 -19.03
CA HIS A 192 -15.35 -4.04 -20.00
C HIS A 192 -16.70 -4.76 -19.85
N PRO A 193 -17.62 -4.23 -19.03
CA PRO A 193 -18.95 -4.83 -18.84
C PRO A 193 -19.75 -4.97 -20.14
N TRP A 194 -19.55 -4.07 -21.12
CA TRP A 194 -20.19 -4.19 -22.43
C TRP A 194 -19.74 -5.44 -23.21
N LEU A 195 -18.45 -5.80 -23.12
CA LEU A 195 -17.86 -6.92 -23.85
C LEU A 195 -18.03 -8.25 -23.08
N MET A 196 -18.02 -8.19 -21.75
CA MET A 196 -18.22 -9.36 -20.87
C MET A 196 -19.27 -9.04 -19.78
N PRO A 197 -20.57 -8.98 -20.13
CA PRO A 197 -21.63 -8.52 -19.23
C PRO A 197 -21.85 -9.41 -18.01
N ASP A 198 -21.53 -10.70 -18.11
CA ASP A 198 -21.68 -11.67 -17.02
C ASP A 198 -20.39 -11.84 -16.18
N PHE A 199 -19.38 -10.98 -16.39
CA PHE A 199 -18.09 -11.07 -15.69
C PHE A 199 -17.64 -9.74 -15.09
N TRP A 200 -17.52 -8.68 -15.90
CA TRP A 200 -17.02 -7.39 -15.44
C TRP A 200 -18.15 -6.45 -15.04
N GLN A 201 -17.94 -5.67 -13.97
CA GLN A 201 -18.95 -4.75 -13.44
C GLN A 201 -18.59 -3.28 -13.64
N PHE A 202 -17.33 -2.90 -13.42
CA PHE A 202 -16.89 -1.50 -13.42
C PHE A 202 -15.73 -1.29 -14.39
N PRO A 203 -15.86 -0.37 -15.36
CA PRO A 203 -14.76 -0.05 -16.26
C PRO A 203 -13.73 0.82 -15.57
N THR A 204 -12.49 0.34 -15.54
CA THR A 204 -11.33 1.04 -14.93
C THR A 204 -10.17 1.22 -15.91
N GLY A 205 -10.34 0.82 -17.18
CA GLY A 205 -9.29 0.86 -18.21
C GLY A 205 -8.75 2.26 -18.52
N SER A 206 -9.60 3.28 -18.41
CA SER A 206 -9.18 4.69 -18.44
C SER A 206 -8.83 5.13 -17.02
N MET A 207 -7.55 5.36 -16.78
CA MET A 207 -7.01 5.76 -15.48
C MET A 207 -7.70 7.04 -14.98
N GLY A 208 -7.83 7.19 -13.65
CA GLY A 208 -8.49 8.34 -13.02
C GLY A 208 -10.01 8.22 -12.89
N ILE A 209 -10.68 7.59 -13.85
CA ILE A 209 -12.14 7.39 -13.80
C ILE A 209 -12.52 6.40 -12.68
N GLY A 210 -11.71 5.36 -12.48
CA GLY A 210 -11.93 4.33 -11.47
C GLY A 210 -12.08 4.89 -10.05
N PRO A 211 -11.08 5.62 -9.52
CA PRO A 211 -11.15 6.23 -8.20
C PRO A 211 -12.36 7.17 -8.03
N MET A 212 -12.57 8.11 -8.96
CA MET A 212 -13.70 9.02 -8.88
C MET A 212 -15.03 8.26 -8.88
N SER A 213 -15.20 7.28 -9.77
CA SER A 213 -16.40 6.46 -9.85
C SER A 213 -16.65 5.69 -8.56
N ALA A 214 -15.62 5.10 -7.95
CA ALA A 214 -15.73 4.37 -6.69
C ALA A 214 -16.24 5.25 -5.54
N ILE A 215 -15.77 6.51 -5.45
CA ILE A 215 -16.26 7.49 -4.46
C ILE A 215 -17.76 7.74 -4.64
N TYR A 216 -18.20 8.00 -5.88
CA TYR A 216 -19.62 8.26 -6.14
C TYR A 216 -20.49 7.01 -5.97
N HIS A 217 -19.98 5.80 -6.21
CA HIS A 217 -20.70 4.57 -5.91
C HIS A 217 -20.86 4.34 -4.41
N ALA A 218 -19.82 4.59 -3.61
CA ALA A 218 -19.90 4.49 -2.15
C ALA A 218 -20.93 5.48 -1.59
N ARG A 219 -20.92 6.72 -2.11
CA ARG A 219 -21.93 7.74 -1.78
C ARG A 219 -23.33 7.33 -2.22
N PHE A 220 -23.48 6.77 -3.41
CA PHE A 220 -24.79 6.37 -3.92
C PHE A 220 -25.40 5.23 -3.11
N MET A 221 -24.57 4.30 -2.62
CA MET A 221 -25.03 3.27 -1.67
C MET A 221 -25.57 3.90 -0.38
N ARG A 222 -24.85 4.87 0.22
CA ARG A 222 -25.36 5.62 1.38
C ARG A 222 -26.69 6.30 1.09
N TYR A 223 -26.80 6.96 -0.06
CA TYR A 223 -28.06 7.55 -0.50
C TYR A 223 -29.20 6.53 -0.62
N LEU A 224 -28.97 5.33 -1.15
CA LEU A 224 -30.01 4.30 -1.27
C LEU A 224 -30.46 3.78 0.10
N GLN A 225 -29.53 3.60 1.04
CA GLN A 225 -29.81 3.25 2.43
C GLN A 225 -30.65 4.34 3.11
N ASP A 226 -30.20 5.60 3.05
CA ASP A 226 -30.85 6.73 3.72
C ASP A 226 -32.26 6.99 3.17
N ARG A 227 -32.49 6.64 1.90
CA ARG A 227 -33.79 6.73 1.22
C ARG A 227 -34.69 5.51 1.44
N GLY A 228 -34.21 4.48 2.14
CA GLY A 228 -34.95 3.23 2.35
C GLY A 228 -35.23 2.44 1.07
N VAL A 229 -34.41 2.62 0.03
CA VAL A 229 -34.58 1.94 -1.27
C VAL A 229 -33.99 0.54 -1.23
N CYS A 230 -32.82 0.37 -0.62
CA CYS A 230 -32.21 -0.93 -0.38
C CYS A 230 -31.26 -0.91 0.83
N GLU A 231 -31.08 -2.08 1.45
CA GLU A 231 -30.13 -2.27 2.54
C GLU A 231 -28.71 -2.42 1.98
N THR A 232 -27.88 -1.40 2.18
CA THR A 232 -26.48 -1.36 1.73
C THR A 232 -25.48 -1.13 2.87
N ALA A 233 -25.94 -0.95 4.11
CA ALA A 233 -25.07 -0.60 5.25
C ALA A 233 -23.90 -1.58 5.47
N ARG A 234 -24.07 -2.85 5.08
CA ARG A 234 -23.07 -3.92 5.23
C ARG A 234 -22.22 -4.18 3.98
N ARG A 235 -22.48 -3.47 2.89
CA ARG A 235 -21.76 -3.60 1.62
C ARG A 235 -20.66 -2.55 1.54
N ARG A 236 -19.54 -2.90 0.91
CA ARG A 236 -18.39 -1.98 0.76
C ARG A 236 -18.02 -1.75 -0.69
N VAL A 237 -17.33 -0.64 -0.92
CA VAL A 237 -16.68 -0.32 -2.18
C VAL A 237 -15.16 -0.42 -1.97
N TRP A 238 -14.52 -1.27 -2.77
CA TRP A 238 -13.09 -1.48 -2.79
C TRP A 238 -12.53 -0.95 -4.11
N GLY A 239 -11.50 -0.10 -4.04
CA GLY A 239 -10.78 0.34 -5.23
C GLY A 239 -9.32 -0.05 -5.15
N VAL A 240 -8.83 -0.83 -6.12
CA VAL A 240 -7.41 -1.19 -6.21
C VAL A 240 -6.80 -0.44 -7.39
N PHE A 241 -5.91 0.51 -7.10
CA PHE A 241 -5.37 1.47 -8.09
C PHE A 241 -3.85 1.51 -8.06
N GLY A 242 -3.25 2.06 -9.11
CA GLY A 242 -1.79 2.28 -9.17
C GLY A 242 -1.37 3.59 -8.51
N ASP A 243 -0.14 3.67 -8.04
CA ASP A 243 0.47 4.93 -7.61
C ASP A 243 0.61 5.95 -8.76
N GLY A 244 1.02 5.51 -9.95
CA GLY A 244 1.06 6.36 -11.15
C GLY A 244 -0.31 6.84 -11.63
N GLU A 245 -1.40 6.15 -11.27
CA GLU A 245 -2.78 6.58 -11.56
C GLU A 245 -3.15 7.85 -10.79
N MET A 246 -2.51 8.08 -9.65
CA MET A 246 -2.84 9.18 -8.75
C MET A 246 -2.38 10.55 -9.27
N ASP A 247 -1.60 10.58 -10.36
CA ASP A 247 -1.26 11.81 -11.08
C ASP A 247 -2.44 12.34 -11.93
N GLU A 248 -3.46 11.51 -12.21
CA GLU A 248 -4.66 11.98 -12.91
C GLU A 248 -5.48 12.91 -12.01
N PRO A 249 -5.93 14.10 -12.49
CA PRO A 249 -6.73 15.02 -11.70
C PRO A 249 -7.99 14.36 -11.11
N GLU A 250 -8.60 13.44 -11.84
CA GLU A 250 -9.79 12.71 -11.44
C GLU A 250 -9.53 11.77 -10.25
N SER A 251 -8.33 11.20 -10.15
CA SER A 251 -7.95 10.28 -9.07
C SER A 251 -8.02 10.96 -7.70
N ILE A 252 -7.70 12.26 -7.65
CA ILE A 252 -7.56 13.02 -6.40
C ILE A 252 -8.65 14.07 -6.22
N GLY A 253 -9.33 14.48 -7.29
CA GLY A 253 -10.25 15.62 -7.30
C GLY A 253 -11.52 15.44 -6.46
N ALA A 254 -11.86 14.21 -6.09
CA ALA A 254 -13.06 13.89 -5.28
C ALA A 254 -12.75 13.39 -3.86
N LEU A 255 -11.49 13.41 -3.41
CA LEU A 255 -11.14 12.87 -2.08
C LEU A 255 -11.87 13.58 -0.94
N THR A 256 -11.99 14.92 -1.01
CA THR A 256 -12.67 15.71 0.02
C THR A 256 -14.19 15.45 0.07
N LEU A 257 -14.81 15.07 -1.04
CA LEU A 257 -16.20 14.63 -1.07
C LEU A 257 -16.38 13.37 -0.23
N ALA A 258 -15.49 12.38 -0.37
CA ALA A 258 -15.59 11.13 0.37
C ALA A 258 -15.50 11.35 1.89
N ALA A 259 -14.64 12.28 2.33
CA ALA A 259 -14.54 12.65 3.74
C ALA A 259 -15.77 13.43 4.21
N ARG A 260 -16.26 14.42 3.44
CA ARG A 260 -17.45 15.21 3.80
C ARG A 260 -18.70 14.35 3.97
N GLU A 261 -18.85 13.32 3.16
CA GLU A 261 -20.00 12.40 3.21
C GLU A 261 -19.74 11.20 4.14
N ASN A 262 -18.65 11.21 4.93
CA ASN A 262 -18.29 10.18 5.91
C ASN A 262 -18.31 8.75 5.31
N LEU A 263 -17.73 8.56 4.13
CA LEU A 263 -17.80 7.29 3.38
C LEU A 263 -16.88 6.19 3.94
N ASP A 264 -17.14 5.74 5.16
CA ASP A 264 -16.48 4.58 5.79
C ASP A 264 -16.80 3.21 5.15
N ASN A 265 -17.75 3.18 4.19
CA ASN A 265 -17.96 2.05 3.29
C ASN A 265 -17.00 2.04 2.09
N LEU A 266 -16.09 3.01 1.98
CA LEU A 266 -15.11 3.12 0.90
C LEU A 266 -13.70 2.76 1.42
N THR A 267 -13.02 1.87 0.69
CA THR A 267 -11.59 1.60 0.91
C THR A 267 -10.83 1.61 -0.41
N PHE A 268 -9.82 2.50 -0.49
CA PHE A 268 -8.84 2.46 -1.57
C PHE A 268 -7.62 1.65 -1.14
N VAL A 269 -7.05 0.91 -2.08
CA VAL A 269 -5.79 0.19 -1.94
C VAL A 269 -4.89 0.62 -3.08
N ILE A 270 -3.93 1.48 -2.79
CA ILE A 270 -2.98 1.98 -3.77
C ILE A 270 -1.80 1.02 -3.80
N ASN A 271 -1.67 0.30 -4.91
CA ASN A 271 -0.51 -0.52 -5.21
C ASN A 271 0.69 0.39 -5.52
N TRP A 272 1.55 0.55 -4.53
CA TRP A 272 2.68 1.45 -4.56
C TRP A 272 3.96 0.70 -4.90
N ASN A 273 4.20 0.54 -6.21
CA ASN A 273 5.39 -0.14 -6.72
C ASN A 273 6.51 0.84 -7.13
N LEU A 274 6.30 2.15 -6.92
CA LEU A 274 7.12 3.32 -7.23
C LEU A 274 7.34 3.58 -8.73
N GLN A 275 6.64 2.91 -9.63
CA GLN A 275 6.82 3.05 -11.08
C GLN A 275 5.52 3.25 -11.85
N ARG A 276 5.59 4.08 -12.89
CA ARG A 276 4.66 4.10 -14.02
C ARG A 276 5.23 3.26 -15.17
N LEU A 277 4.65 3.41 -16.37
CA LEU A 277 5.10 2.67 -17.54
C LEU A 277 6.57 3.01 -17.89
N ASP A 278 6.88 4.30 -17.99
CA ASP A 278 8.17 4.80 -18.48
C ASP A 278 9.16 5.21 -17.37
N GLY A 279 9.02 4.62 -16.17
CA GLY A 279 9.96 4.80 -15.06
C GLY A 279 9.33 5.21 -13.73
N PRO A 280 10.12 5.71 -12.76
CA PRO A 280 9.61 6.06 -11.44
C PRO A 280 8.60 7.21 -11.47
N VAL A 281 7.62 7.19 -10.55
CA VAL A 281 6.63 8.29 -10.47
C VAL A 281 7.25 9.57 -9.90
N ARG A 282 8.04 9.44 -8.82
CA ARG A 282 8.80 10.54 -8.18
C ARG A 282 10.22 10.10 -7.84
N GLY A 283 11.08 9.91 -8.84
CA GLY A 283 12.43 9.34 -8.63
C GLY A 283 13.30 10.07 -7.59
N ASN A 284 13.20 11.39 -7.49
CA ASN A 284 13.98 12.22 -6.56
C ASN A 284 13.27 12.52 -5.23
N GLY A 285 12.06 11.99 -5.04
CA GLY A 285 11.23 12.25 -3.86
C GLY A 285 10.72 10.95 -3.25
N GLN A 286 9.68 11.05 -2.42
CA GLN A 286 8.98 9.92 -1.83
C GLN A 286 7.47 10.10 -2.06
N ILE A 287 6.92 9.44 -3.08
CA ILE A 287 5.50 9.60 -3.43
C ILE A 287 4.58 9.14 -2.29
N ILE A 288 5.01 8.22 -1.43
CA ILE A 288 4.18 7.83 -0.29
C ILE A 288 3.92 8.98 0.68
N GLN A 289 4.89 9.87 0.88
CA GLN A 289 4.72 11.03 1.76
C GLN A 289 3.77 12.04 1.11
N GLU A 290 3.89 12.22 -0.22
CA GLU A 290 2.96 13.04 -1.01
C GLU A 290 1.52 12.51 -0.88
N LEU A 291 1.30 11.21 -1.12
CA LEU A 291 -0.02 10.58 -1.01
C LEU A 291 -0.55 10.58 0.42
N GLU A 292 0.27 10.25 1.42
CA GLU A 292 -0.15 10.31 2.83
C GLU A 292 -0.62 11.72 3.20
N SER A 293 0.11 12.75 2.79
CA SER A 293 -0.24 14.15 3.06
C SER A 293 -1.54 14.54 2.36
N LEU A 294 -1.69 14.17 1.09
CA LEU A 294 -2.87 14.45 0.28
C LEU A 294 -4.13 13.81 0.89
N PHE A 295 -4.08 12.51 1.18
CA PHE A 295 -5.21 11.78 1.74
C PHE A 295 -5.54 12.22 3.17
N SER A 296 -4.52 12.38 4.02
CA SER A 296 -4.72 12.86 5.39
C SER A 296 -5.31 14.28 5.39
N GLY A 297 -4.78 15.17 4.54
CA GLY A 297 -5.30 16.53 4.36
C GLY A 297 -6.73 16.56 3.80
N ALA A 298 -7.11 15.56 3.00
CA ALA A 298 -8.48 15.39 2.52
C ALA A 298 -9.43 14.77 3.57
N GLY A 299 -8.94 14.38 4.75
CA GLY A 299 -9.75 13.82 5.84
C GLY A 299 -9.87 12.29 5.84
N TRP A 300 -9.02 11.58 5.11
CA TRP A 300 -9.05 10.11 5.04
C TRP A 300 -8.28 9.45 6.18
N ASN A 301 -8.67 8.22 6.51
CA ASN A 301 -7.85 7.31 7.30
C ASN A 301 -6.73 6.73 6.42
N VAL A 302 -5.46 6.98 6.75
CA VAL A 302 -4.32 6.48 5.96
C VAL A 302 -3.63 5.33 6.69
N ILE A 303 -3.53 4.18 6.02
CA ILE A 303 -2.85 2.99 6.52
C ILE A 303 -1.67 2.65 5.59
N LYS A 304 -0.45 2.74 6.11
CA LYS A 304 0.79 2.40 5.39
C LYS A 304 1.19 0.95 5.65
N VAL A 305 1.44 0.21 4.57
CA VAL A 305 1.93 -1.17 4.57
C VAL A 305 3.25 -1.22 3.80
N LEU A 306 4.36 -0.97 4.49
CA LEU A 306 5.67 -0.69 3.89
C LEU A 306 6.63 -1.86 3.95
N TRP A 307 6.67 -2.56 5.08
CA TRP A 307 7.69 -3.54 5.41
C TRP A 307 7.06 -4.86 5.86
N GLY A 308 7.62 -5.98 5.39
CA GLY A 308 7.20 -7.33 5.81
C GLY A 308 7.54 -7.64 7.26
N ALA A 309 7.05 -8.79 7.76
CA ALA A 309 7.28 -9.26 9.12
C ALA A 309 8.76 -9.57 9.43
N ASP A 310 9.55 -9.82 8.39
CA ASP A 310 11.00 -9.98 8.43
C ASP A 310 11.76 -8.72 8.85
N TRP A 311 11.17 -7.53 8.69
CA TRP A 311 11.73 -6.28 9.21
C TRP A 311 11.40 -6.03 10.69
N ASP A 312 10.38 -6.69 11.26
CA ASP A 312 9.96 -6.43 12.64
C ASP A 312 11.10 -6.61 13.67
N PRO A 313 11.96 -7.65 13.58
CA PRO A 313 13.10 -7.79 14.50
C PRO A 313 14.11 -6.64 14.36
N LEU A 314 14.34 -6.12 13.16
CA LEU A 314 15.26 -5.00 12.93
C LEU A 314 14.72 -3.72 13.56
N PHE A 315 13.43 -3.42 13.38
CA PHE A 315 12.79 -2.29 14.06
C PHE A 315 12.80 -2.43 15.59
N ALA A 316 12.63 -3.64 16.12
CA ALA A 316 12.68 -3.87 17.57
C ALA A 316 14.09 -3.67 18.15
N GLN A 317 15.13 -3.99 17.39
CA GLN A 317 16.53 -3.82 17.76
C GLN A 317 17.03 -2.37 17.62
N ASP A 318 16.50 -1.60 16.67
CA ASP A 318 16.91 -0.24 16.37
C ASP A 318 16.47 0.79 17.42
N LYS A 319 17.22 0.85 18.53
CA LYS A 319 16.95 1.80 19.64
C LYS A 319 17.29 3.25 19.31
N THR A 320 18.06 3.50 18.26
CA THR A 320 18.48 4.85 17.86
C THR A 320 17.69 5.39 16.67
N HIS A 321 16.66 4.66 16.21
CA HIS A 321 15.85 5.00 15.03
C HIS A 321 16.69 5.26 13.75
N SER A 322 17.85 4.60 13.65
CA SER A 322 18.74 4.68 12.51
C SER A 322 18.07 4.23 11.20
N LEU A 323 17.22 3.20 11.24
CA LEU A 323 16.45 2.73 10.09
C LEU A 323 15.45 3.77 9.62
N LEU A 324 14.71 4.38 10.55
CA LEU A 324 13.70 5.39 10.21
C LEU A 324 14.32 6.64 9.58
N ARG A 325 15.53 7.01 10.02
CA ARG A 325 16.32 8.07 9.38
C ARG A 325 16.74 7.68 7.98
N ALA A 326 17.40 6.52 7.84
CA ALA A 326 17.83 6.01 6.55
C ALA A 326 16.67 5.91 5.53
N PHE A 327 15.52 5.40 5.96
CA PHE A 327 14.36 5.26 5.08
C PHE A 327 13.78 6.58 4.62
N ALA A 328 13.81 7.62 5.45
CA ALA A 328 13.35 8.94 5.07
C ALA A 328 14.34 9.66 4.15
N ASP A 329 15.63 9.36 4.26
CA ASP A 329 16.68 9.96 3.43
C ASP A 329 16.86 9.24 2.08
N THR A 330 16.30 8.03 1.93
CA THR A 330 16.35 7.25 0.68
C THR A 330 15.19 7.61 -0.26
N PRO A 331 15.43 8.27 -1.41
CA PRO A 331 14.39 8.58 -2.37
C PRO A 331 13.90 7.35 -3.14
N ASP A 332 12.73 7.44 -3.79
CA ASP A 332 12.10 6.32 -4.48
C ASP A 332 12.95 5.76 -5.62
N GLY A 333 13.69 6.61 -6.35
CA GLY A 333 14.62 6.16 -7.40
C GLY A 333 15.72 5.26 -6.85
N GLU A 334 16.23 5.56 -5.65
CA GLU A 334 17.20 4.72 -4.97
C GLU A 334 16.58 3.42 -4.47
N TYR A 335 15.35 3.45 -3.95
CA TYR A 335 14.61 2.21 -3.62
C TYR A 335 14.39 1.31 -4.83
N GLN A 336 14.24 1.86 -6.04
CA GLN A 336 14.19 1.06 -7.26
C GLN A 336 15.54 0.43 -7.56
N THR A 337 16.64 1.18 -7.43
CA THR A 337 17.99 0.64 -7.59
C THR A 337 18.26 -0.48 -6.58
N LEU A 338 17.91 -0.30 -5.30
CA LEU A 338 18.02 -1.34 -4.27
C LEU A 338 17.16 -2.57 -4.61
N GLY A 339 15.96 -2.35 -5.16
CA GLY A 339 15.09 -3.44 -5.60
C GLY A 339 15.62 -4.21 -6.81
N ALA A 340 16.37 -3.57 -7.72
CA ALA A 340 16.90 -4.20 -8.92
C ALA A 340 18.23 -4.94 -8.72
N ASN A 341 18.83 -4.86 -7.51
CA ASN A 341 20.10 -5.47 -7.14
C ASN A 341 19.94 -6.47 -6.00
N ASP A 342 21.02 -7.18 -5.69
CA ASP A 342 21.05 -8.26 -4.70
C ASP A 342 21.28 -7.77 -3.25
N GLY A 343 21.19 -8.70 -2.30
CA GLY A 343 21.47 -8.46 -0.90
C GLY A 343 22.89 -7.91 -0.62
N LYS A 344 23.88 -8.18 -1.48
CA LYS A 344 25.26 -7.69 -1.27
C LYS A 344 25.31 -6.20 -1.57
N TYR A 345 24.73 -5.80 -2.70
CA TYR A 345 24.55 -4.40 -3.04
C TYR A 345 23.75 -3.68 -1.96
N ASN A 346 22.65 -4.26 -1.48
CA ASN A 346 21.82 -3.67 -0.43
C ASN A 346 22.56 -3.54 0.90
N PHE A 347 23.38 -4.53 1.28
CA PHE A 347 24.27 -4.42 2.44
C PHE A 347 25.26 -3.26 2.29
N GLU A 348 25.95 -3.16 1.15
CA GLU A 348 26.98 -2.13 0.93
C GLU A 348 26.37 -0.72 0.80
N ARG A 349 25.25 -0.59 0.09
CA ARG A 349 24.69 0.70 -0.34
C ARG A 349 23.59 1.24 0.55
N PHE A 350 22.89 0.40 1.32
CA PHE A 350 21.89 0.85 2.29
C PHE A 350 22.39 0.68 3.72
N PHE A 351 22.63 -0.56 4.16
CA PHE A 351 23.06 -0.81 5.54
C PHE A 351 24.50 -0.34 5.83
N GLY A 352 25.34 -0.22 4.79
CA GLY A 352 26.71 0.23 4.89
C GLY A 352 26.90 1.74 5.09
N ARG A 353 25.81 2.53 5.04
CA ARG A 353 25.84 4.00 5.17
C ARG A 353 26.24 4.49 6.56
N ALA A 354 25.89 3.72 7.58
CA ALA A 354 26.11 4.10 8.97
C ALA A 354 26.52 2.87 9.80
N PRO A 355 27.43 3.01 10.79
CA PRO A 355 27.82 1.91 11.67
C PRO A 355 26.63 1.25 12.38
N GLU A 356 25.63 2.04 12.78
CA GLU A 356 24.42 1.59 13.47
C GLU A 356 23.57 0.70 12.56
N LEU A 357 23.38 1.09 11.30
CA LEU A 357 22.65 0.29 10.31
C LEU A 357 23.36 -1.03 10.01
N ARG A 358 24.68 -1.00 9.90
CA ARG A 358 25.50 -2.20 9.68
C ARG A 358 25.40 -3.16 10.89
N ALA A 359 25.33 -2.61 12.11
CA ALA A 359 25.18 -3.41 13.31
C ALA A 359 23.84 -4.18 13.36
N LEU A 360 22.76 -3.57 12.85
CA LEU A 360 21.42 -4.20 12.81
C LEU A 360 21.39 -5.47 11.95
N VAL A 361 22.19 -5.51 10.88
CA VAL A 361 22.25 -6.66 9.96
C VAL A 361 23.51 -7.51 10.14
N ALA A 362 24.29 -7.30 11.20
CA ALA A 362 25.57 -7.96 11.40
C ALA A 362 25.47 -9.49 11.51
N GLN A 363 24.31 -10.01 11.94
CA GLN A 363 24.03 -11.45 12.04
C GLN A 363 23.26 -12.00 10.83
N MET A 364 22.92 -11.15 9.86
CA MET A 364 22.20 -11.58 8.65
C MET A 364 23.21 -11.93 7.56
N SER A 365 22.96 -13.06 6.89
CA SER A 365 23.62 -13.38 5.64
C SER A 365 23.11 -12.47 4.51
N VAL A 366 23.89 -12.36 3.43
CA VAL A 366 23.49 -11.64 2.21
C VAL A 366 22.15 -12.14 1.66
N ALA A 367 21.91 -13.46 1.71
CA ALA A 367 20.64 -14.04 1.27
C ALA A 367 19.46 -13.65 2.16
N GLN A 368 19.66 -13.49 3.47
CA GLN A 368 18.62 -13.00 4.37
C GLN A 368 18.32 -11.51 4.15
N ILE A 369 19.33 -10.71 3.82
CA ILE A 369 19.15 -9.30 3.44
C ILE A 369 18.38 -9.21 2.12
N ASP A 370 18.72 -10.04 1.14
CA ASP A 370 18.04 -10.12 -0.15
C ASP A 370 16.57 -10.54 -0.01
N ALA A 371 16.28 -11.43 0.94
CA ALA A 371 14.93 -11.92 1.21
C ALA A 371 14.01 -10.90 1.90
N LEU A 372 14.52 -9.73 2.31
CA LEU A 372 13.73 -8.70 3.01
C LEU A 372 12.60 -8.15 2.13
N LYS A 373 11.35 -8.36 2.56
CA LYS A 373 10.15 -8.07 1.76
C LYS A 373 9.59 -6.67 2.00
N ARG A 374 9.00 -6.13 0.94
CA ARG A 374 8.08 -4.98 1.04
C ARG A 374 6.74 -5.47 1.60
N GLY A 375 6.08 -4.64 2.40
CA GLY A 375 4.89 -5.03 3.16
C GLY A 375 3.70 -5.46 2.30
N GLY A 376 3.57 -4.94 1.08
CA GLY A 376 2.54 -5.35 0.13
C GLY A 376 2.71 -6.78 -0.42
N HIS A 377 3.79 -7.48 -0.06
CA HIS A 377 3.99 -8.92 -0.32
C HIS A 377 3.92 -9.78 0.94
N ASP A 378 3.40 -9.22 2.04
CA ASP A 378 3.19 -9.93 3.30
C ASP A 378 1.70 -9.98 3.64
N PHE A 379 1.12 -11.18 3.55
CA PHE A 379 -0.29 -11.42 3.85
C PHE A 379 -0.70 -10.98 5.26
N THR A 380 0.19 -11.13 6.24
CA THR A 380 -0.10 -10.73 7.63
C THR A 380 -0.26 -9.22 7.73
N LYS A 381 0.65 -8.47 7.07
CA LYS A 381 0.62 -7.00 7.07
C LYS A 381 -0.58 -6.47 6.26
N LEU A 382 -0.85 -7.06 5.10
CA LEU A 382 -2.02 -6.72 4.27
C LEU A 382 -3.33 -6.99 5.01
N HIS A 383 -3.50 -8.19 5.57
CA HIS A 383 -4.72 -8.54 6.29
C HIS A 383 -4.96 -7.63 7.50
N ALA A 384 -3.91 -7.26 8.24
CA ALA A 384 -4.02 -6.28 9.31
C ALA A 384 -4.55 -4.92 8.81
N ALA A 385 -4.07 -4.45 7.65
CA ALA A 385 -4.52 -3.20 7.04
C ALA A 385 -5.96 -3.27 6.52
N PHE A 386 -6.33 -4.34 5.79
CA PHE A 386 -7.70 -4.54 5.31
C PHE A 386 -8.68 -4.62 6.48
N ARG A 387 -8.33 -5.36 7.54
CA ARG A 387 -9.16 -5.42 8.76
C ARG A 387 -9.27 -4.07 9.44
N ALA A 388 -8.16 -3.34 9.58
CA ALA A 388 -8.21 -2.00 10.17
C ALA A 388 -9.08 -1.06 9.34
N ALA A 389 -9.08 -1.18 8.01
CA ALA A 389 -9.98 -0.43 7.14
C ALA A 389 -11.45 -0.84 7.28
N THR A 390 -11.77 -2.11 7.56
CA THR A 390 -13.16 -2.58 7.72
C THR A 390 -13.80 -2.22 9.05
N VAL A 391 -12.99 -2.08 10.10
CA VAL A 391 -13.49 -1.67 11.43
C VAL A 391 -13.46 -0.16 11.64
N HIS A 392 -12.94 0.59 10.68
CA HIS A 392 -12.85 2.04 10.78
C HIS A 392 -14.16 2.69 10.33
N GLU A 393 -14.68 3.61 11.14
CA GLU A 393 -15.98 4.27 10.93
C GLU A 393 -15.81 5.80 10.81
N GLY A 394 -16.79 6.44 10.17
CA GLY A 394 -16.90 7.90 10.06
C GLY A 394 -16.04 8.57 8.98
N ARG A 395 -15.07 7.88 8.37
CA ARG A 395 -14.28 8.40 7.24
C ARG A 395 -13.82 7.29 6.29
N PRO A 396 -13.61 7.59 5.00
CA PRO A 396 -13.03 6.63 4.05
C PRO A 396 -11.59 6.25 4.44
N THR A 397 -11.16 5.07 4.03
CA THR A 397 -9.80 4.57 4.29
C THR A 397 -9.01 4.40 3.00
N VAL A 398 -7.73 4.77 3.03
CA VAL A 398 -6.74 4.42 2.00
C VAL A 398 -5.65 3.54 2.60
N ILE A 399 -5.33 2.46 1.92
CA ILE A 399 -4.20 1.58 2.21
C ILE A 399 -3.12 1.85 1.17
N LEU A 400 -1.96 2.32 1.61
CA LEU A 400 -0.77 2.55 0.78
C LEU A 400 0.15 1.32 0.92
N ALA A 401 0.07 0.41 -0.05
CA ALA A 401 0.75 -0.87 -0.01
C ALA A 401 2.03 -0.86 -0.86
N LYS A 402 3.20 -0.86 -0.20
CA LYS A 402 4.51 -0.89 -0.87
C LYS A 402 4.75 -2.27 -1.48
N THR A 403 4.89 -2.34 -2.80
CA THR A 403 5.12 -3.59 -3.56
C THR A 403 6.33 -3.43 -4.48
N LYS A 404 6.69 -4.49 -5.22
CA LYS A 404 7.75 -4.52 -6.23
C LYS A 404 7.12 -4.77 -7.60
N LYS A 405 7.34 -3.88 -8.58
CA LYS A 405 6.85 -4.10 -9.95
C LYS A 405 7.51 -5.36 -10.51
N GLY A 406 6.72 -6.26 -11.10
CA GLY A 406 7.25 -7.52 -11.64
C GLY A 406 7.70 -8.51 -10.58
N TYR A 407 7.14 -8.48 -9.37
CA TYR A 407 7.53 -9.37 -8.28
C TYR A 407 7.52 -10.86 -8.68
N GLY A 408 8.63 -11.55 -8.41
CA GLY A 408 8.84 -12.95 -8.77
C GLY A 408 9.26 -13.21 -10.22
N MET A 409 9.48 -12.16 -11.03
CA MET A 409 9.96 -12.30 -12.42
C MET A 409 11.49 -12.33 -12.55
N GLY A 410 12.23 -12.09 -11.45
CA GLY A 410 13.69 -12.04 -11.45
C GLY A 410 14.25 -11.05 -12.49
N ASP A 411 15.32 -11.46 -13.17
CA ASP A 411 16.02 -10.65 -14.17
C ASP A 411 15.14 -10.19 -15.36
N ALA A 412 14.01 -10.87 -15.62
CA ALA A 412 13.15 -10.58 -16.75
C ALA A 412 12.31 -9.31 -16.59
N GLY A 413 12.20 -8.74 -15.38
CA GLY A 413 11.40 -7.52 -15.18
C GLY A 413 11.18 -7.05 -13.74
N GLU A 414 11.76 -7.71 -12.75
CA GLU A 414 11.54 -7.33 -11.35
C GLU A 414 12.30 -6.04 -11.00
N SER A 415 11.58 -4.97 -10.64
CA SER A 415 12.15 -3.63 -10.42
C SER A 415 12.95 -3.05 -11.60
N ARG A 416 12.84 -3.61 -12.80
CA ARG A 416 13.51 -3.09 -14.02
C ARG A 416 12.56 -2.22 -14.84
N MET A 417 13.14 -1.24 -15.52
CA MET A 417 12.47 -0.40 -16.53
C MET A 417 12.56 -1.07 -17.89
#